data_AF-A0A8J3TLR9-F1
#
_entry.id   AF-A0A8J3TLR9-F1
#
_cell.length_a   1.000
_cell.length_b   1.000
_cell.length_c   1.000
_cell.angle_alpha   90.00
_cell.angle_beta   90.00
_cell.angle_gamma   90.00
#
_symmetry.space_group_name_H-M   'P 1'
#
loop_
_entity.id
_entity.type
_entity.pdbx_description
1 polymer ?
#
loop_
_entity_poly.entity_id
_entity_poly.type
_entity_poly.pdbx_seq_one_letter_code
_entity_poly.pdbx_strand_id
1 'polypeptide(L)'
;MADQDDDFDGDFQEDVLEDDGVLEPSDSLLTDDLGDDPLDTGLTAAERWSAGQRYGTTEAEAEEGESLDQLLAEEEPELDPALLAGRWDEEEPRSGRLIGEEGDRSGELLGRDVGIDSGASSAEEAAVHLTDEDVDRDAELDDPLDEDLDEALANLAADEARDAGDE
;
A
#
# COMPACT_ATOMS: atom_id res chain seq x y z
N MET A 1 44.01 -42.72 29.15
CA MET A 1 42.88 -42.18 28.36
C MET A 1 42.04 -41.40 29.34
N ALA A 2 42.00 -40.09 29.14
CA ALA A 2 41.43 -38.99 29.95
C ALA A 2 42.55 -38.00 30.28
N ASP A 3 42.52 -36.87 29.58
CA ASP A 3 42.75 -35.51 30.07
C ASP A 3 42.77 -34.62 28.81
N GLN A 4 41.67 -33.90 28.64
CA GLN A 4 41.41 -32.99 27.54
C GLN A 4 41.37 -31.60 28.20
N ASP A 5 42.48 -30.90 28.09
CA ASP A 5 42.60 -29.50 28.51
C ASP A 5 41.81 -28.65 27.51
N ASP A 6 40.66 -28.15 27.93
CA ASP A 6 39.93 -27.06 27.27
C ASP A 6 40.24 -25.78 28.06
N ASP A 7 41.35 -25.13 27.69
CA ASP A 7 41.61 -23.73 28.03
C ASP A 7 40.65 -22.87 27.21
N PHE A 8 39.47 -22.61 27.78
CA PHE A 8 38.52 -21.64 27.25
C PHE A 8 39.03 -20.23 27.61
N ASP A 9 39.94 -19.71 26.79
CA ASP A 9 40.28 -18.29 26.77
C ASP A 9 39.01 -17.49 26.52
N GLY A 10 38.47 -16.89 27.57
CA GLY A 10 37.29 -16.04 27.53
C GLY A 10 37.64 -14.64 27.00
N ASP A 11 38.10 -14.56 25.75
CA ASP A 11 38.24 -13.28 25.02
C ASP A 11 36.99 -12.95 24.18
N PHE A 12 35.88 -13.63 24.46
CA PHE A 12 34.60 -13.38 23.80
C PHE A 12 34.03 -12.03 24.24
N GLN A 13 34.37 -11.02 23.43
CA GLN A 13 33.48 -9.95 22.99
C GLN A 13 33.24 -8.78 23.97
N GLU A 14 34.29 -8.07 24.36
CA GLU A 14 34.12 -6.72 24.93
C GLU A 14 33.55 -5.75 23.85
N ASP A 15 33.96 -5.92 22.58
CA ASP A 15 33.50 -5.10 21.44
C ASP A 15 32.02 -5.34 21.01
N VAL A 16 31.37 -6.43 21.44
CA VAL A 16 29.98 -6.76 20.98
C VAL A 16 28.93 -6.28 21.98
N LEU A 17 29.35 -5.86 23.18
CA LEU A 17 28.45 -5.29 24.19
C LEU A 17 28.24 -3.78 24.02
N GLU A 18 29.00 -3.13 23.14
CA GLU A 18 28.86 -1.68 22.85
C GLU A 18 27.72 -1.39 21.86
N ASP A 19 27.19 -2.41 21.16
CA ASP A 19 26.16 -2.29 20.11
C ASP A 19 24.80 -2.91 20.52
N ASP A 20 24.45 -2.86 21.81
CA ASP A 20 23.11 -3.26 22.29
C ASP A 20 22.18 -2.07 22.57
N GLY A 21 22.71 -0.85 22.44
CA GLY A 21 22.05 0.42 22.76
C GLY A 21 21.58 1.23 21.56
N VAL A 22 21.10 2.45 21.84
CA VAL A 22 20.80 3.44 20.79
C VAL A 22 22.13 3.98 20.25
N LEU A 23 22.29 4.01 18.92
CA LEU A 23 23.49 4.55 18.28
C LEU A 23 23.68 6.03 18.59
N GLU A 24 24.91 6.40 18.95
CA GLU A 24 25.29 7.80 19.15
C GLU A 24 25.18 8.60 17.84
N PRO A 25 24.93 9.92 17.90
CA PRO A 25 24.89 10.78 16.72
C PRO A 25 26.17 10.80 15.88
N SER A 26 27.33 10.60 16.49
CA SER A 26 28.61 10.47 15.78
C SER A 26 28.65 9.29 14.81
N ASP A 27 27.88 8.24 15.11
CA ASP A 27 27.92 6.96 14.42
C ASP A 27 26.76 6.84 13.44
N SER A 28 25.57 7.27 13.86
CA SER A 28 24.36 7.27 13.02
C SER A 28 24.33 8.41 12.00
N LEU A 29 25.02 9.53 12.26
CA LEU A 29 25.03 10.75 11.44
C LEU A 29 23.62 11.28 11.10
N LEU A 30 22.62 10.98 11.94
CA LEU A 30 21.23 11.40 11.74
C LEU A 30 20.99 12.88 12.11
N THR A 31 21.93 13.49 12.82
CA THR A 31 21.90 14.90 13.22
C THR A 31 23.28 15.53 13.03
N ASP A 32 23.31 16.84 12.78
CA ASP A 32 24.55 17.63 12.70
C ASP A 32 25.17 17.89 14.08
N ASP A 33 24.43 17.65 15.18
CA ASP A 33 24.91 17.80 16.55
C ASP A 33 25.47 16.48 17.09
N LEU A 34 26.74 16.20 16.77
CA LEU A 34 27.39 14.91 17.06
C LEU A 34 27.68 14.66 18.55
N GLY A 35 27.46 15.64 19.42
CA GLY A 35 27.71 15.54 20.87
C GLY A 35 26.43 15.47 21.72
N ASP A 36 25.27 15.44 21.09
CA ASP A 36 23.97 15.32 21.77
C ASP A 36 23.74 13.87 22.24
N ASP A 37 23.35 13.66 23.49
CA ASP A 37 23.02 12.32 23.99
C ASP A 37 21.56 12.01 23.61
N PRO A 38 21.29 10.96 22.81
CA PRO A 38 19.92 10.61 22.43
C PRO A 38 19.04 10.25 23.63
N LEU A 39 19.64 9.85 24.76
CA LEU A 39 18.94 9.51 26.00
C LEU A 39 18.56 10.74 26.84
N ASP A 40 19.11 11.92 26.55
CA ASP A 40 18.74 13.17 27.21
C ASP A 40 17.43 13.77 26.68
N THR A 41 16.85 13.17 25.63
CA THR A 41 15.53 13.57 25.12
C THR A 41 14.41 13.21 26.11
N GLY A 42 13.82 14.22 26.74
CA GLY A 42 12.67 14.04 27.63
C GLY A 42 11.37 13.78 26.89
N LEU A 43 10.67 12.68 27.23
CA LEU A 43 9.28 12.47 26.83
C LEU A 43 8.35 13.26 27.77
N THR A 44 7.47 14.09 27.20
CA THR A 44 6.37 14.72 27.95
C THR A 44 5.08 13.93 27.74
N ALA A 45 4.34 13.69 28.81
CA ALA A 45 3.01 13.08 28.69
C ALA A 45 2.05 14.05 28.00
N ALA A 46 1.05 13.51 27.30
CA ALA A 46 0.01 14.34 26.71
C ALA A 46 -0.69 15.17 27.81
N GLU A 47 -0.87 16.47 27.56
CA GLU A 47 -1.58 17.37 28.50
C GLU A 47 -3.09 17.08 28.59
N ARG A 48 -3.60 16.24 27.67
CA ARG A 48 -5.01 15.89 27.55
C ARG A 48 -5.29 14.48 28.07
N TRP A 49 -6.58 14.21 28.23
CA TRP A 49 -7.11 12.91 28.63
C TRP A 49 -6.44 11.76 27.85
N SER A 50 -5.96 10.76 28.58
CA SER A 50 -5.33 9.58 27.98
C SER A 50 -6.37 8.52 27.66
N ALA A 51 -6.08 7.66 26.68
CA ALA A 51 -6.95 6.53 26.33
C ALA A 51 -7.20 5.57 27.52
N GLY A 52 -6.30 5.55 28.52
CA GLY A 52 -6.46 4.76 29.74
C GLY A 52 -7.47 5.30 30.74
N GLN A 53 -8.10 6.45 30.46
CA GLN A 53 -9.15 7.06 31.30
C GLN A 53 -10.53 6.99 30.61
N ARG A 54 -10.66 6.22 29.51
CA ARG A 54 -11.94 5.99 28.84
C ARG A 54 -12.74 4.86 29.52
N TYR A 55 -14.02 4.75 29.17
CA TYR A 55 -14.88 3.66 29.64
C TYR A 55 -14.35 2.29 29.15
N GLY A 56 -14.58 1.23 29.93
CA GLY A 56 -14.09 -0.11 29.58
C GLY A 56 -12.65 -0.39 30.00
N THR A 57 -12.10 0.42 30.91
CA THR A 57 -10.76 0.21 31.48
C THR A 57 -10.81 -0.58 32.78
N THR A 58 -11.98 -0.72 33.40
CA THR A 58 -12.23 -1.58 34.54
C THR A 58 -12.94 -2.89 34.13
N GLU A 59 -12.74 -3.95 34.91
CA GLU A 59 -13.37 -5.27 34.66
C GLU A 59 -14.90 -5.18 34.61
N ALA A 60 -15.51 -4.39 35.51
CA ALA A 60 -16.95 -4.20 35.55
C ALA A 60 -17.50 -3.50 34.30
N GLU A 61 -16.81 -2.46 33.81
CA GLU A 61 -17.20 -1.75 32.59
C GLU A 61 -17.04 -2.62 31.34
N ALA A 62 -16.04 -3.51 31.32
CA ALA A 62 -15.86 -4.47 30.23
C ALA A 62 -16.98 -5.51 30.18
N GLU A 63 -17.50 -5.94 31.34
CA GLU A 63 -18.66 -6.84 31.41
C GLU A 63 -19.98 -6.13 31.01
N GLU A 64 -20.15 -4.87 31.42
CA GLU A 64 -21.34 -4.08 31.10
C GLU A 64 -21.37 -3.65 29.63
N GLY A 65 -20.20 -3.33 29.07
CA GLY A 65 -20.06 -2.78 27.72
C GLY A 65 -20.50 -1.31 27.65
N GLU A 66 -20.15 -0.67 26.54
CA GLU A 66 -20.54 0.72 26.27
C GLU A 66 -21.99 0.82 25.84
N SER A 67 -22.65 1.91 26.25
CA SER A 67 -23.97 2.25 25.73
C SER A 67 -23.89 2.77 24.30
N LEU A 68 -24.97 2.63 23.53
CA LEU A 68 -25.05 3.15 22.16
C LEU A 68 -24.77 4.66 22.10
N ASP A 69 -25.25 5.43 23.09
CA ASP A 69 -25.02 6.87 23.15
C ASP A 69 -23.54 7.21 23.37
N GLN A 70 -22.80 6.38 24.12
CA GLN A 70 -21.34 6.52 24.28
C GLN A 70 -20.63 6.24 22.96
N LEU A 71 -20.97 5.14 22.28
CA LEU A 71 -20.39 4.79 20.98
C LEU A 71 -20.62 5.89 19.94
N LEU A 72 -21.83 6.47 19.90
CA LEU A 72 -22.15 7.57 19.00
C LEU A 72 -21.42 8.88 19.35
N ALA A 73 -21.08 9.09 20.62
CA ALA A 73 -20.30 10.27 21.03
C ALA A 73 -18.80 10.14 20.69
N GLU A 74 -18.32 8.91 20.53
CA GLU A 74 -16.94 8.62 20.10
C GLU A 74 -16.77 8.62 18.57
N GLU A 75 -17.86 8.57 17.81
CA GLU A 75 -17.83 8.58 16.35
C GLU A 75 -17.39 9.95 15.82
N GLU A 76 -16.40 9.97 14.95
CA GLU A 76 -15.99 11.16 14.20
C GLU A 76 -16.84 11.29 12.93
N PRO A 77 -17.31 12.49 12.57
CA PRO A 77 -18.06 12.70 11.33
C PRO A 77 -17.27 12.26 10.10
N GLU A 78 -17.95 11.62 9.16
CA GLU A 78 -17.36 11.32 7.85
C GLU A 78 -16.87 12.61 7.18
N LEU A 79 -15.70 12.52 6.53
CA LEU A 79 -15.18 13.61 5.72
C LEU A 79 -16.12 13.86 4.55
N ASP A 80 -16.37 15.14 4.24
CA ASP A 80 -17.14 15.52 3.06
C ASP A 80 -16.49 14.89 1.81
N PRO A 81 -17.23 14.07 1.02
CA PRO A 81 -16.69 13.46 -0.19
C PRO A 81 -16.14 14.51 -1.17
N ALA A 82 -16.67 15.74 -1.17
CA ALA A 82 -16.12 16.82 -1.99
C ALA A 82 -14.69 17.25 -1.59
N LEU A 83 -14.23 16.91 -0.37
CA LEU A 83 -12.84 17.11 0.08
C LEU A 83 -11.92 15.94 -0.32
N LEU A 84 -12.49 14.79 -0.64
CA LEU A 84 -11.79 13.60 -1.17
C LEU A 84 -11.77 13.61 -2.71
N ALA A 85 -12.63 14.43 -3.32
CA ALA A 85 -12.74 14.59 -4.76
C ALA A 85 -11.42 15.10 -5.36
N GLY A 86 -10.86 14.31 -6.28
CA GLY A 86 -9.68 14.67 -7.07
C GLY A 86 -8.43 13.81 -6.86
N ARG A 87 -8.45 12.80 -5.96
CA ARG A 87 -7.35 11.81 -5.88
C ARG A 87 -7.67 10.47 -6.55
N TRP A 88 -8.95 10.07 -6.56
CA TRP A 88 -9.40 8.74 -7.01
C TRP A 88 -10.76 8.78 -7.73
N ASP A 89 -11.17 9.96 -8.20
CA ASP A 89 -12.59 10.26 -8.46
C ASP A 89 -13.06 10.04 -9.89
N GLU A 90 -12.20 9.51 -10.74
CA GLU A 90 -12.60 9.04 -12.06
C GLU A 90 -12.61 7.51 -12.00
N GLU A 91 -13.59 6.96 -11.27
CA GLU A 91 -14.02 5.59 -11.53
C GLU A 91 -14.63 5.59 -12.93
N GLU A 92 -13.78 5.36 -13.93
CA GLU A 92 -14.23 5.05 -15.28
C GLU A 92 -15.25 3.90 -15.19
N PRO A 93 -16.38 3.99 -15.91
CA PRO A 93 -17.40 2.96 -15.84
C PRO A 93 -16.76 1.61 -16.16
N ARG A 94 -16.98 0.61 -15.32
CA ARG A 94 -16.38 -0.73 -15.43
C ARG A 94 -17.44 -1.80 -15.59
N SER A 95 -17.03 -2.97 -16.10
CA SER A 95 -17.93 -4.10 -16.24
C SER A 95 -18.35 -4.65 -14.86
N GLY A 96 -19.59 -5.13 -14.76
CA GLY A 96 -20.10 -5.82 -13.58
C GLY A 96 -19.68 -7.29 -13.53
N ARG A 97 -20.54 -8.15 -12.97
CA ARG A 97 -20.35 -9.60 -13.02
C ARG A 97 -20.60 -10.12 -14.44
N LEU A 98 -19.64 -10.88 -14.97
CA LEU A 98 -19.71 -11.53 -16.27
C LEU A 98 -20.09 -13.01 -16.08
N ILE A 99 -21.13 -13.44 -16.78
CA ILE A 99 -21.48 -14.86 -16.90
C ILE A 99 -21.09 -15.37 -18.28
N GLY A 100 -20.52 -16.57 -18.34
CA GLY A 100 -20.20 -17.21 -19.61
C GLY A 100 -21.47 -17.45 -20.43
N GLU A 101 -21.45 -17.01 -21.68
CA GLU A 101 -22.46 -17.29 -22.69
C GLU A 101 -21.84 -18.20 -23.76
N GLU A 102 -22.52 -19.28 -24.12
CA GLU A 102 -22.04 -20.18 -25.18
C GLU A 102 -22.27 -19.52 -26.54
N GLY A 103 -21.18 -19.13 -27.22
CA GLY A 103 -21.24 -18.46 -28.52
C GLY A 103 -21.76 -19.35 -29.65
N ASP A 104 -22.21 -18.74 -30.75
CA ASP A 104 -22.75 -19.42 -31.91
C ASP A 104 -21.64 -20.00 -32.83
N ARG A 105 -20.95 -21.02 -32.30
CA ARG A 105 -20.15 -22.01 -33.05
C ARG A 105 -18.80 -21.57 -33.64
N SER A 106 -18.01 -20.77 -32.94
CA SER A 106 -16.61 -20.45 -33.31
C SER A 106 -15.55 -20.89 -32.30
N GLY A 107 -15.93 -21.35 -31.10
CA GLY A 107 -14.96 -21.64 -30.02
C GLY A 107 -14.50 -20.39 -29.25
N GLU A 108 -15.10 -19.23 -29.53
CA GLU A 108 -14.93 -18.01 -28.77
C GLU A 108 -15.70 -18.10 -27.44
N LEU A 109 -15.06 -17.70 -26.34
CA LEU A 109 -15.70 -17.55 -25.03
C LEU A 109 -16.34 -16.16 -24.97
N LEU A 110 -17.66 -16.11 -24.83
CA LEU A 110 -18.40 -14.86 -24.68
C LEU A 110 -18.80 -14.68 -23.21
N GLY A 111 -18.79 -13.43 -22.75
CA GLY A 111 -19.26 -13.04 -21.42
C GLY A 111 -20.40 -12.04 -21.54
N ARG A 112 -21.43 -12.19 -20.70
CA ARG A 112 -22.53 -11.24 -20.57
C ARG A 112 -22.50 -10.58 -19.20
N ASP A 113 -22.50 -9.25 -19.18
CA ASP A 113 -22.63 -8.46 -17.96
C ASP A 113 -24.07 -8.53 -17.42
N VAL A 114 -24.20 -8.87 -16.13
CA VAL A 114 -25.47 -8.93 -15.39
C VAL A 114 -25.57 -7.89 -14.27
N GLY A 115 -24.65 -6.94 -14.21
CA GLY A 115 -24.65 -5.80 -13.30
C GLY A 115 -23.58 -5.88 -12.21
N ILE A 116 -23.44 -4.77 -11.48
CA ILE A 116 -22.43 -4.56 -10.43
C ILE A 116 -22.62 -5.55 -9.28
N ASP A 117 -21.56 -6.29 -8.93
CA ASP A 117 -21.56 -7.24 -7.82
C ASP A 117 -21.01 -6.65 -6.52
N SER A 118 -21.35 -5.39 -6.20
CA SER A 118 -21.00 -4.70 -4.95
C SER A 118 -19.58 -4.96 -4.40
N GLY A 119 -18.57 -5.03 -5.28
CA GLY A 119 -17.17 -5.27 -4.91
C GLY A 119 -16.72 -6.75 -4.86
N ALA A 120 -17.59 -7.71 -5.17
CA ALA A 120 -17.27 -9.13 -5.30
C ALA A 120 -16.84 -9.55 -6.72
N SER A 121 -16.62 -8.58 -7.62
CA SER A 121 -16.09 -8.83 -8.96
C SER A 121 -14.76 -9.58 -8.90
N SER A 122 -14.55 -10.50 -9.85
CA SER A 122 -13.26 -11.15 -10.03
C SER A 122 -12.19 -10.14 -10.49
N ALA A 123 -10.91 -10.52 -10.38
CA ALA A 123 -9.80 -9.66 -10.82
C ALA A 123 -9.89 -9.30 -12.31
N GLU A 124 -10.37 -10.22 -13.16
CA GLU A 124 -10.52 -9.99 -14.60
C GLU A 124 -11.67 -9.01 -14.89
N GLU A 125 -12.80 -9.16 -14.20
CA GLU A 125 -13.94 -8.24 -14.32
C GLU A 125 -13.60 -6.83 -13.83
N ALA A 126 -12.85 -6.75 -12.73
CA ALA A 126 -12.40 -5.48 -12.16
C ALA A 126 -11.41 -4.73 -13.06
N ALA A 127 -10.73 -5.43 -13.97
CA ALA A 127 -9.78 -4.85 -14.91
C ALA A 127 -10.44 -4.32 -16.21
N VAL A 128 -11.68 -4.70 -16.51
CA VAL A 128 -12.38 -4.33 -17.74
C VAL A 128 -13.19 -3.04 -17.54
N HIS A 129 -12.82 -2.01 -18.31
CA HIS A 129 -13.51 -0.72 -18.39
C HIS A 129 -14.49 -0.71 -19.57
N LEU A 130 -15.59 0.03 -19.41
CA LEU A 130 -16.60 0.26 -20.42
C LEU A 130 -16.33 1.63 -21.05
N THR A 131 -16.30 1.68 -22.36
CA THR A 131 -16.16 2.91 -23.13
C THR A 131 -17.38 3.08 -24.03
N ASP A 132 -17.76 4.34 -24.29
CA ASP A 132 -18.78 4.66 -25.28
C ASP A 132 -18.12 4.84 -26.66
N GLU A 133 -18.88 4.58 -27.74
CA GLU A 133 -18.36 4.67 -29.12
C GLU A 133 -17.79 6.06 -29.45
N ASP A 134 -18.36 7.11 -28.85
CA ASP A 134 -17.86 8.47 -29.03
C ASP A 134 -16.54 8.70 -28.29
N VAL A 135 -16.37 8.11 -27.09
CA VAL A 135 -15.11 8.18 -26.32
C VAL A 135 -14.01 7.38 -27.03
N ASP A 136 -14.33 6.20 -27.54
CA ASP A 136 -13.39 5.39 -28.33
C ASP A 136 -12.94 6.11 -29.60
N ARG A 137 -13.86 6.81 -30.27
CA ARG A 137 -13.55 7.53 -31.51
C ARG A 137 -12.68 8.77 -31.26
N ASP A 138 -12.92 9.45 -30.15
CA ASP A 138 -12.20 10.65 -29.75
C ASP A 138 -10.90 10.32 -28.98
N ALA A 139 -10.62 9.05 -28.74
CA ALA A 139 -9.39 8.61 -28.09
C ALA A 139 -8.16 9.04 -28.92
N GLU A 140 -7.33 9.91 -28.34
CA GLU A 140 -6.01 10.20 -28.89
C GLU A 140 -5.08 9.05 -28.51
N LEU A 141 -4.79 8.18 -29.49
CA LEU A 141 -3.74 7.20 -29.35
C LEU A 141 -2.40 7.97 -29.36
N ASP A 142 -1.57 7.73 -28.35
CA ASP A 142 -0.21 8.29 -28.27
C ASP A 142 0.66 7.84 -29.45
N ASP A 143 0.24 6.77 -30.14
CA ASP A 143 0.84 6.30 -31.38
C ASP A 143 0.32 7.11 -32.58
N PRO A 144 1.22 7.76 -33.34
CA PRO A 144 0.82 8.49 -34.54
C PRO A 144 0.20 7.54 -35.58
N LEU A 145 -1.09 7.74 -35.86
CA LEU A 145 -1.89 6.94 -36.79
C LEU A 145 -1.41 6.95 -38.27
N ASP A 146 -0.44 7.82 -38.59
CA ASP A 146 0.07 8.06 -39.94
C ASP A 146 1.54 7.64 -40.13
N GLU A 147 2.13 6.85 -39.22
CA GLU A 147 3.47 6.26 -39.43
C GLU A 147 3.40 5.07 -40.41
N ASP A 148 4.40 4.97 -41.30
CA ASP A 148 4.55 3.78 -42.12
C ASP A 148 5.16 2.62 -41.31
N LEU A 149 4.99 1.38 -41.81
CA LEU A 149 5.46 0.19 -41.10
C LEU A 149 6.97 0.22 -40.82
N ASP A 150 7.75 0.85 -41.69
CA ASP A 150 9.20 0.91 -41.55
C ASP A 150 9.58 1.88 -40.40
N GLU A 151 8.86 2.99 -40.26
CA GLU A 151 8.99 3.96 -39.16
C GLU A 151 8.56 3.36 -37.81
N ALA A 152 7.42 2.67 -37.77
CA ALA A 152 6.95 1.99 -36.56
C ALA A 152 7.93 0.92 -36.05
N LEU A 153 8.51 0.13 -36.96
CA LEU A 153 9.53 -0.87 -36.63
C LEU A 153 10.83 -0.23 -36.14
N ALA A 154 11.20 0.95 -36.66
CA ALA A 154 12.38 1.67 -36.21
C ALA A 154 12.20 2.23 -34.79
N ASN A 155 11.02 2.77 -34.47
CA ASN A 155 10.68 3.26 -33.15
C ASN A 155 10.66 2.12 -32.11
N LEU A 156 10.04 0.97 -32.44
CA LEU A 156 10.06 -0.22 -31.59
C LEU A 156 11.49 -0.69 -31.28
N ALA A 157 12.35 -0.78 -32.31
CA ALA A 157 13.74 -1.20 -32.12
C ALA A 157 14.54 -0.19 -31.27
N ALA A 158 14.20 1.10 -31.33
CA ALA A 158 14.84 2.14 -30.52
C ALA A 158 14.43 2.03 -29.03
N ASP A 159 13.18 1.71 -28.76
CA ASP A 159 12.69 1.48 -27.39
C ASP A 159 13.26 0.19 -26.79
N GLU A 160 13.25 -0.93 -27.53
CA GLU A 160 13.90 -2.16 -27.09
C GLU A 160 15.39 -1.96 -26.76
N ALA A 161 16.08 -1.12 -27.54
CA ALA A 161 17.48 -0.79 -27.30
C ALA A 161 17.70 0.12 -26.08
N ARG A 162 16.73 0.99 -25.75
CA ARG A 162 16.75 1.78 -24.50
C ARG A 162 16.60 0.88 -23.29
N ASP A 163 15.62 -0.01 -23.31
CA ASP A 163 15.30 -0.89 -22.20
C ASP A 163 16.42 -1.91 -21.94
N ALA A 164 17.12 -2.35 -22.99
CA ALA A 164 18.29 -3.21 -22.88
C ALA A 164 19.55 -2.51 -22.32
N GLY A 165 19.53 -1.18 -22.17
CA GLY A 165 20.66 -0.39 -21.70
C GLY A 165 20.69 -0.08 -20.20
N ASP A 166 19.65 -0.47 -19.45
CA ASP A 166 19.44 -0.14 -18.03
C ASP A 166 19.69 -1.33 -17.07
N GLU A 167 20.48 -2.34 -17.49
CA GLU A 167 21.01 -3.42 -16.62
C GLU A 167 22.47 -3.20 -16.16
#